data_AF-K0SDX7-F1
#
_entry.id   AF-K0SDX7-F1
#
_cell.length_a   1.000
_cell.length_b   1.000
_cell.length_c   1.000
_cell.angle_alpha   90.00
_cell.angle_beta   90.00
_cell.angle_gamma   90.00
#
_symmetry.space_group_name_H-M   'P 1'
#
loop_
_entity.id
_entity.type
_entity.pdbx_description
1 polymer ?
#
loop_
_entity_poly.entity_id
_entity_poly.type
_entity_poly.pdbx_seq_one_letter_code
_entity_poly.pdbx_strand_id
1 'polypeptide(L)'
;VVVPPGLLNQWQNEVNKFAASLKVICVYDLNCLKKLTAKDLLGADVVVCPIDILEGAGYLHHLLRESGNPDAAPKLPMYSGQQEKNEARGVWIPGTSQDPYAGGKGRQDNRNESAHYTYVYTTAIKKLRMKSYKQSDKGVPLEYFCWERVIVDEIHESLCTSKGEMNAAKEAAKERDSIGFFREKNRRAGRELMGITEKNLAERPLRFR
;
A
#
# COMPACT_ATOMS: atom_id res chain seq x y z
N VAL A 1 1.05 -10.12 7.28
CA VAL A 1 0.96 -9.01 8.25
C VAL A 1 1.63 -7.79 7.63
N VAL A 2 0.92 -6.67 7.56
CA VAL A 2 1.44 -5.36 7.15
C VAL A 2 1.69 -4.56 8.43
N VAL A 3 2.87 -3.95 8.57
CA VAL A 3 3.31 -3.32 9.82
C VAL A 3 4.01 -1.97 9.56
N PRO A 4 4.18 -1.08 10.55
CA PRO A 4 5.16 0.00 10.45
C PRO A 4 6.59 -0.55 10.31
N PRO A 5 7.52 0.14 9.59
CA PRO A 5 8.88 -0.36 9.37
C PRO A 5 9.66 -0.75 10.63
N GLY A 6 9.41 -0.07 11.76
CA GLY A 6 10.05 -0.38 13.04
C GLY A 6 9.64 -1.71 13.67
N LEU A 7 8.48 -2.27 13.29
CA LEU A 7 7.90 -3.45 13.95
C LEU A 7 8.19 -4.78 13.22
N LEU A 8 8.85 -4.76 12.04
CA LEU A 8 9.20 -5.97 11.27
C LEU A 8 9.92 -7.03 12.11
N ASN A 9 11.01 -6.65 12.76
CA ASN A 9 11.82 -7.56 13.57
C ASN A 9 11.07 -8.00 14.84
N GLN A 10 10.22 -7.14 15.41
CA GLN A 10 9.38 -7.49 16.55
C GLN A 10 8.39 -8.58 16.15
N TRP A 11 7.65 -8.42 15.06
CA TRP A 11 6.73 -9.43 14.55
C TRP A 11 7.41 -10.75 14.21
N GLN A 12 8.61 -10.71 13.61
CA GLN A 12 9.40 -11.93 13.39
C GLN A 12 9.73 -12.63 14.72
N ASN A 13 10.17 -11.89 15.73
CA ASN A 13 10.51 -12.43 17.04
C ASN A 13 9.29 -12.96 17.79
N GLU A 14 8.13 -12.30 17.69
CA GLU A 14 6.88 -12.76 18.32
C GLU A 14 6.35 -14.04 17.69
N VAL A 15 6.33 -14.14 16.36
CA VAL A 15 5.93 -15.39 15.69
C VAL A 15 6.92 -16.51 16.01
N ASN A 16 8.24 -16.24 15.99
CA ASN A 16 9.24 -17.23 16.41
C ASN A 16 9.08 -17.67 17.88
N LYS A 17 8.63 -16.78 18.77
CA LYS A 17 8.44 -17.07 20.20
C LYS A 17 7.17 -17.88 20.49
N PHE A 18 6.06 -17.54 19.83
CA PHE A 18 4.74 -18.10 20.15
C PHE A 18 4.24 -19.15 19.15
N ALA A 19 4.84 -19.22 17.96
CA ALA A 19 4.44 -20.11 16.88
C ALA A 19 5.67 -20.55 16.05
N ALA A 20 6.73 -21.01 16.73
CA ALA A 20 8.04 -21.38 16.16
C ALA A 20 8.01 -22.39 14.99
N SER A 21 6.92 -23.13 14.82
CA SER A 21 6.70 -24.06 13.71
C SER A 21 6.30 -23.39 12.40
N LEU A 22 5.91 -22.11 12.42
CA LEU A 22 5.48 -21.36 11.23
C LEU A 22 6.68 -20.79 10.48
N LYS A 23 6.73 -20.98 9.16
CA LYS A 23 7.74 -20.38 8.30
C LYS A 23 7.40 -18.92 8.01
N VAL A 24 8.15 -18.02 8.63
CA VAL A 24 8.01 -16.57 8.46
C VAL A 24 8.96 -16.04 7.39
N ILE A 25 8.45 -15.20 6.48
CA ILE A 25 9.24 -14.41 5.54
C ILE A 25 9.02 -12.92 5.82
N CYS A 26 10.10 -12.18 6.07
CA CYS A 26 10.08 -10.72 6.21
C CYS A 26 10.54 -10.06 4.90
N VAL A 27 9.66 -9.27 4.27
CA VAL A 27 9.91 -8.56 3.02
C VAL A 27 10.17 -7.09 3.33
N TYR A 28 11.43 -6.76 3.63
CA TYR A 28 11.83 -5.43 4.11
C TYR A 28 11.67 -4.31 3.08
N ASP A 29 11.97 -4.61 1.81
CA ASP A 29 11.93 -3.64 0.71
C ASP A 29 11.71 -4.34 -0.64
N LEU A 30 11.62 -3.55 -1.72
CA LEU A 30 11.46 -4.08 -3.08
C LEU A 30 12.66 -4.95 -3.53
N ASN A 31 13.87 -4.70 -3.02
CA ASN A 31 15.05 -5.47 -3.38
C ASN A 31 15.05 -6.86 -2.70
N CYS A 32 14.49 -6.95 -1.50
CA CYS A 32 14.17 -8.18 -0.80
C CYS A 32 13.12 -8.97 -1.59
N LEU A 33 12.00 -8.35 -1.96
CA LEU A 33 10.95 -9.01 -2.76
C LEU A 33 11.50 -9.55 -4.09
N LYS A 34 12.31 -8.76 -4.81
CA LYS A 34 12.95 -9.16 -6.08
C LYS A 34 13.92 -10.34 -5.98
N LYS A 35 14.34 -10.74 -4.77
CA LYS A 35 15.16 -11.94 -4.55
C LYS A 35 14.29 -13.19 -4.33
N LEU A 36 13.10 -13.02 -3.74
CA LEU A 36 12.15 -14.09 -3.45
C LEU A 36 11.46 -14.59 -4.71
N THR A 37 11.27 -15.91 -4.79
CA THR A 37 10.47 -16.56 -5.84
C THR A 37 9.00 -16.67 -5.42
N ALA A 38 8.11 -16.89 -6.40
CA ALA A 38 6.72 -17.27 -6.12
C ALA A 38 6.62 -18.53 -5.24
N LYS A 39 7.54 -19.49 -5.39
CA LYS A 39 7.63 -20.69 -4.52
C LYS A 39 7.93 -20.33 -3.07
N ASP A 40 8.81 -19.36 -2.82
CA ASP A 40 9.16 -18.95 -1.46
C ASP A 40 7.96 -18.37 -0.72
N LEU A 41 7.19 -17.51 -1.40
CA LEU A 41 5.98 -16.86 -0.88
C LEU A 41 4.81 -17.84 -0.72
N LEU A 42 4.56 -18.72 -1.69
CA LEU A 42 3.53 -19.77 -1.59
C LEU A 42 3.82 -20.80 -0.50
N GLY A 43 5.10 -21.03 -0.21
CA GLY A 43 5.54 -21.94 0.84
C GLY A 43 5.84 -21.25 2.18
N ALA A 44 5.26 -20.09 2.46
CA ALA A 44 5.39 -19.39 3.75
C ALA A 44 4.04 -19.35 4.47
N ASP A 45 4.04 -19.59 5.77
CA ASP A 45 2.83 -19.52 6.60
C ASP A 45 2.51 -18.07 6.98
N VAL A 46 3.54 -17.24 7.15
CA VAL A 46 3.42 -15.83 7.50
C VAL A 46 4.36 -15.00 6.65
N VAL A 47 3.82 -14.07 5.86
CA VAL A 47 4.59 -13.00 5.22
C VAL A 47 4.39 -11.70 6.01
N VAL A 48 5.49 -11.09 6.45
CA VAL A 48 5.52 -9.78 7.14
C VAL A 48 6.16 -8.76 6.21
N CYS A 49 5.53 -7.61 6.01
CA CYS A 49 6.08 -6.52 5.19
C CYS A 49 5.76 -5.15 5.81
N PRO A 50 6.61 -4.13 5.60
CA PRO A 50 6.32 -2.77 6.04
C PRO A 50 5.25 -2.17 5.12
N ILE A 51 4.37 -1.32 5.63
CA ILE A 51 3.42 -0.61 4.76
C ILE A 51 4.15 0.24 3.70
N ASP A 52 5.29 0.84 4.05
CA ASP A 52 6.13 1.66 3.18
C ASP A 52 6.55 0.95 1.87
N ILE A 53 6.62 -0.39 1.82
CA ILE A 53 6.90 -1.10 0.55
C ILE A 53 5.74 -0.94 -0.43
N LEU A 54 4.49 -1.02 0.05
CA LEU A 54 3.28 -1.01 -0.78
C LEU A 54 2.91 0.43 -1.20
N GLU A 55 3.31 1.43 -0.40
CA GLU A 55 3.18 2.86 -0.72
C GLU A 55 4.33 3.42 -1.56
N GLY A 56 5.42 2.66 -1.70
CA GLY A 56 6.64 3.12 -2.34
C GLY A 56 6.50 3.29 -3.86
N ALA A 57 6.89 4.45 -4.39
CA ALA A 57 6.90 4.72 -5.83
C ALA A 57 7.62 3.62 -6.64
N GLY A 58 8.75 3.12 -6.14
CA GLY A 58 9.49 2.03 -6.79
C GLY A 58 8.72 0.72 -6.85
N TYR A 59 7.89 0.42 -5.84
CA TYR A 59 7.02 -0.76 -5.84
C TYR A 59 5.83 -0.57 -6.77
N LEU A 60 5.21 0.61 -6.80
CA LEU A 60 4.17 0.94 -7.77
C LEU A 60 4.67 0.79 -9.21
N HIS A 61 5.84 1.33 -9.54
CA HIS A 61 6.46 1.15 -10.86
C HIS A 61 6.76 -0.33 -11.18
N HIS A 62 7.13 -1.11 -10.16
CA HIS A 62 7.33 -2.55 -10.30
C HIS A 62 6.02 -3.28 -10.58
N LEU A 63 4.97 -3.05 -9.79
CA LEU A 63 3.63 -3.59 -10.01
C LEU A 63 3.05 -3.16 -11.37
N LEU A 64 3.28 -1.93 -11.81
CA LEU A 64 2.84 -1.44 -13.12
C LEU A 64 3.56 -2.14 -14.28
N ARG A 65 4.88 -2.32 -14.18
CA ARG A 65 5.66 -3.14 -15.13
C ARG A 65 5.16 -4.58 -15.15
N GLU A 66 4.98 -5.19 -13.99
CA GLU A 66 4.44 -6.54 -13.84
C GLU A 66 2.98 -6.65 -14.32
N SER A 67 2.20 -5.56 -14.33
CA SER A 67 0.86 -5.52 -14.95
C SER A 67 0.87 -5.33 -16.48
N GLY A 68 2.02 -5.02 -17.08
CA GLY A 68 2.15 -4.67 -18.50
C GLY A 68 1.71 -3.23 -18.83
N ASN A 69 1.89 -2.29 -17.90
CA ASN A 69 1.51 -0.89 -18.07
C ASN A 69 2.52 0.08 -17.38
N PRO A 70 3.83 -0.02 -17.69
CA PRO A 70 4.89 0.67 -16.93
C PRO A 70 4.80 2.21 -16.96
N ASP A 71 4.28 2.77 -18.06
CA ASP A 71 4.27 4.22 -18.30
C ASP A 71 3.05 4.94 -17.70
N ALA A 72 2.07 4.19 -17.19
CA ALA A 72 0.87 4.77 -16.58
C ALA A 72 1.08 5.27 -15.14
N ALA A 73 2.32 5.31 -14.65
CA ALA A 73 2.61 5.63 -13.25
C ALA A 73 2.07 7.03 -12.85
N PRO A 74 1.01 7.08 -12.02
CA PRO A 74 0.43 8.34 -11.59
C PRO A 74 1.38 9.01 -10.59
N LYS A 75 1.34 10.35 -10.52
CA LYS A 75 1.95 11.06 -9.38
C LYS A 75 1.28 10.56 -8.09
N LEU A 76 2.08 10.29 -7.06
CA LEU A 76 1.54 9.93 -5.75
C LEU A 76 0.76 11.13 -5.17
N PRO A 77 -0.48 10.93 -4.66
CA PRO A 77 -1.34 12.03 -4.25
C PRO A 77 -0.87 12.68 -2.93
N MET A 78 -0.29 13.89 -3.03
CA MET A 78 0.32 14.61 -1.90
C MET A 78 -0.68 15.36 -1.00
N TYR A 79 -1.90 15.64 -1.46
CA TYR A 79 -2.79 16.63 -0.80
C TYR A 79 -4.19 16.11 -0.46
N SER A 80 -4.80 16.60 0.64
CA SER A 80 -6.18 16.28 1.02
C SER A 80 -7.18 17.24 0.39
N GLY A 81 -7.92 16.70 -0.57
CA GLY A 81 -9.24 17.21 -0.90
C GLY A 81 -10.10 16.07 -1.41
N GLN A 82 -11.36 16.01 -0.97
CA GLN A 82 -12.45 15.40 -1.70
C GLN A 82 -13.75 16.16 -1.44
N GLN A 83 -14.53 16.31 -2.52
CA GLN A 83 -15.97 16.56 -2.57
C GLN A 83 -16.37 16.18 -4.01
N GLU A 84 -17.54 15.58 -4.17
CA GLU A 84 -17.81 14.67 -5.29
C GLU A 84 -18.23 15.37 -6.59
N LYS A 85 -18.08 14.66 -7.71
CA LYS A 85 -18.75 14.96 -8.98
C LYS A 85 -19.69 13.79 -9.34
N ASN A 86 -20.91 14.11 -9.75
CA ASN A 86 -22.06 13.20 -9.88
C ASN A 86 -21.98 12.14 -11.02
N GLU A 87 -20.80 11.86 -11.59
CA GLU A 87 -20.65 11.05 -12.81
C GLU A 87 -20.06 9.66 -12.55
N ALA A 88 -19.49 9.40 -11.37
CA ALA A 88 -19.03 8.07 -10.98
C ALA A 88 -20.20 7.21 -10.44
N ARG A 89 -20.67 6.23 -11.21
CA ARG A 89 -21.63 5.22 -10.71
C ARG A 89 -20.88 4.15 -9.90
N GLY A 90 -20.89 4.32 -8.59
CA GLY A 90 -20.34 3.39 -7.59
C GLY A 90 -20.95 3.70 -6.22
N VAL A 91 -20.76 2.82 -5.23
CA VAL A 91 -21.42 2.97 -3.92
C VAL A 91 -20.49 3.64 -2.91
N TRP A 92 -21.00 4.68 -2.26
CA TRP A 92 -20.33 5.59 -1.34
C TRP A 92 -19.64 4.92 -0.14
N ILE A 93 -18.57 5.52 0.38
CA ILE A 93 -17.90 5.12 1.64
C ILE A 93 -17.60 6.38 2.46
N PRO A 94 -17.98 6.44 3.75
CA PRO A 94 -18.20 7.72 4.42
C PRO A 94 -16.93 8.39 4.90
N GLY A 95 -17.10 9.65 5.29
CA GLY A 95 -16.62 10.11 6.61
C GLY A 95 -15.14 9.82 6.90
N THR A 96 -14.83 9.25 8.08
CA THR A 96 -13.63 8.47 8.53
C THR A 96 -14.20 7.05 8.69
N SER A 97 -14.36 6.56 9.92
CA SER A 97 -15.66 6.08 10.34
C SER A 97 -16.70 7.22 10.30
N GLN A 98 -16.30 8.49 10.55
CA GLN A 98 -17.12 9.73 10.48
C GLN A 98 -16.51 11.02 9.79
N ASP A 99 -15.21 11.41 9.85
CA ASP A 99 -14.54 12.33 8.84
C ASP A 99 -12.96 12.37 8.74
N PRO A 100 -12.32 12.23 7.53
CA PRO A 100 -11.29 13.19 7.16
C PRO A 100 -11.26 13.53 5.65
N TYR A 101 -12.11 12.91 4.80
CA TYR A 101 -12.25 13.34 3.41
C TYR A 101 -12.79 14.78 3.38
N ALA A 102 -13.60 15.17 4.38
CA ALA A 102 -14.16 16.51 4.57
C ALA A 102 -13.37 17.40 5.55
N GLY A 103 -12.06 17.49 5.36
CA GLY A 103 -11.36 18.76 5.60
C GLY A 103 -11.67 19.76 4.49
N GLY A 104 -12.78 20.50 4.61
CA GLY A 104 -13.41 21.32 3.54
C GLY A 104 -12.63 22.52 2.97
N LYS A 105 -11.39 22.32 2.49
CA LYS A 105 -10.55 23.29 1.76
C LYS A 105 -9.76 22.66 0.59
N GLY A 106 -10.14 21.48 0.13
CA GLY A 106 -9.39 20.71 -0.85
C GLY A 106 -9.63 21.10 -2.31
N ARG A 107 -8.56 21.46 -3.05
CA ARG A 107 -8.58 21.73 -4.50
C ARG A 107 -9.08 20.52 -5.31
N GLN A 108 -9.75 20.77 -6.45
CA GLN A 108 -10.24 19.72 -7.34
C GLN A 108 -9.11 18.90 -7.99
N ASP A 109 -7.98 19.54 -8.29
CA ASP A 109 -6.82 18.88 -8.93
C ASP A 109 -6.34 17.67 -8.11
N ASN A 110 -6.18 17.89 -6.80
CA ASN A 110 -5.78 16.88 -5.81
C ASN A 110 -6.75 15.68 -5.74
N ARG A 111 -8.05 15.93 -6.03
CA ARG A 111 -9.10 14.88 -6.09
C ARG A 111 -8.90 14.02 -7.32
N ASN A 112 -8.67 14.66 -8.46
CA ASN A 112 -8.44 14.00 -9.73
C ASN A 112 -7.15 13.17 -9.69
N GLU A 113 -6.07 13.70 -9.09
CA GLU A 113 -4.82 12.95 -8.86
C GLU A 113 -5.05 11.70 -8.00
N SER A 114 -5.78 11.83 -6.88
CA SER A 114 -6.09 10.70 -5.99
C SER A 114 -6.95 9.65 -6.70
N ALA A 115 -8.04 10.05 -7.37
CA ALA A 115 -8.91 9.13 -8.10
C ALA A 115 -8.21 8.45 -9.28
N HIS A 116 -7.32 9.17 -9.97
CA HIS A 116 -6.49 8.61 -11.03
C HIS A 116 -5.49 7.59 -10.48
N TYR A 117 -4.88 7.85 -9.32
CA TYR A 117 -4.04 6.88 -8.61
C TYR A 117 -4.81 5.58 -8.32
N THR A 118 -5.97 5.67 -7.66
CA THR A 118 -6.86 4.54 -7.36
C THR A 118 -7.20 3.74 -8.63
N TYR A 119 -7.60 4.43 -9.70
CA TYR A 119 -7.96 3.81 -10.97
C TYR A 119 -6.79 3.07 -11.62
N VAL A 120 -5.59 3.67 -11.67
CA VAL A 120 -4.41 3.03 -12.27
C VAL A 120 -3.98 1.81 -11.44
N TYR A 121 -3.88 1.95 -10.11
CA TYR A 121 -3.45 0.87 -9.22
C TYR A 121 -4.40 -0.34 -9.27
N THR A 122 -5.71 -0.12 -9.14
CA THR A 122 -6.71 -1.21 -9.23
C THR A 122 -6.74 -1.86 -10.62
N THR A 123 -6.59 -1.08 -11.70
CA THR A 123 -6.50 -1.61 -13.07
C THR A 123 -5.24 -2.46 -13.26
N ALA A 124 -4.11 -2.02 -12.73
CA ALA A 124 -2.84 -2.75 -12.79
C ALA A 124 -2.92 -4.08 -12.02
N ILE A 125 -3.55 -4.08 -10.86
CA ILE A 125 -3.81 -5.29 -10.06
C ILE A 125 -4.68 -6.29 -10.82
N LYS A 126 -5.78 -5.83 -11.44
CA LYS A 126 -6.65 -6.69 -12.27
C LYS A 126 -5.86 -7.33 -13.43
N LYS A 127 -5.00 -6.56 -14.10
CA LYS A 127 -4.10 -7.08 -15.16
C LYS A 127 -3.05 -8.06 -14.63
N LEU A 128 -2.42 -7.75 -13.49
CA LEU A 128 -1.44 -8.62 -12.83
C LEU A 128 -2.03 -10.01 -12.53
N ARG A 129 -3.27 -10.05 -12.04
CA ARG A 129 -3.99 -11.29 -11.68
C ARG A 129 -4.43 -12.14 -12.87
N MET A 130 -4.44 -11.58 -14.08
CA MET A 130 -4.66 -12.34 -15.32
C MET A 130 -3.37 -12.99 -15.86
N LYS A 131 -2.20 -12.70 -15.27
CA LYS A 131 -0.93 -13.34 -15.66
C LYS A 131 -0.73 -14.67 -14.94
N SER A 132 0.03 -15.55 -15.59
CA SER A 132 0.49 -16.80 -14.98
C SER A 132 1.97 -16.69 -14.64
N TYR A 133 2.29 -16.70 -13.34
CA TYR A 133 3.67 -16.79 -12.85
C TYR A 133 4.07 -18.24 -12.59
N LYS A 134 5.30 -18.61 -12.98
CA LYS A 134 5.92 -19.89 -12.60
C LYS A 134 6.42 -19.81 -11.16
N GLN A 135 6.52 -20.97 -10.50
CA GLN A 135 7.10 -21.06 -9.16
C GLN A 135 8.53 -20.50 -9.04
N SER A 136 9.30 -20.52 -10.14
CA SER A 136 10.65 -19.96 -10.24
C SER A 136 10.73 -18.45 -10.37
N ASP A 137 9.63 -17.78 -10.72
CA ASP A 137 9.63 -16.37 -11.07
C ASP A 137 9.82 -15.51 -9.83
N LYS A 138 10.63 -14.46 -9.94
CA LYS A 138 11.08 -13.64 -8.81
C LYS A 138 10.43 -12.26 -8.77
N GLY A 139 10.25 -11.73 -7.57
CA GLY A 139 9.69 -10.40 -7.38
C GLY A 139 8.21 -10.28 -7.74
N VAL A 140 7.45 -11.38 -7.69
CA VAL A 140 6.00 -11.34 -7.96
C VAL A 140 5.33 -10.41 -6.91
N PRO A 141 4.55 -9.39 -7.32
CA PRO A 141 3.92 -8.47 -6.36
C PRO A 141 2.94 -9.18 -5.43
N LEU A 142 2.82 -8.68 -4.19
CA LEU A 142 2.02 -9.30 -3.12
C LEU A 142 0.51 -9.36 -3.45
N GLU A 143 0.03 -8.46 -4.32
CA GLU A 143 -1.35 -8.36 -4.82
C GLU A 143 -1.75 -9.45 -5.82
N TYR A 144 -0.78 -10.23 -6.32
CA TYR A 144 -1.01 -11.42 -7.14
C TYR A 144 -1.61 -12.57 -6.31
N PHE A 145 -1.06 -12.78 -5.11
CA PHE A 145 -1.39 -13.90 -4.24
C PHE A 145 -2.77 -13.74 -3.58
N CYS A 146 -3.34 -14.86 -3.15
CA CYS A 146 -4.49 -14.89 -2.24
C CYS A 146 -4.00 -15.38 -0.88
N TRP A 147 -4.32 -14.64 0.18
CA TRP A 147 -3.83 -14.87 1.53
C TRP A 147 -4.89 -15.60 2.38
N GLU A 148 -4.51 -16.24 3.48
CA GLU A 148 -5.51 -16.72 4.46
C GLU A 148 -6.19 -15.55 5.17
N ARG A 149 -5.39 -14.54 5.51
CA ARG A 149 -5.80 -13.38 6.28
C ARG A 149 -4.83 -12.23 6.03
N VAL A 150 -5.37 -11.03 5.85
CA VAL A 150 -4.59 -9.80 5.88
C VAL A 150 -4.75 -9.17 7.25
N ILE A 151 -3.65 -9.05 7.99
CA ILE A 151 -3.58 -8.34 9.28
C ILE A 151 -2.78 -7.07 9.01
N VAL A 152 -3.32 -5.91 9.38
CA VAL A 152 -2.63 -4.62 9.36
C VAL A 152 -2.45 -4.21 10.82
N ASP A 153 -1.21 -4.25 11.29
CA ASP A 153 -0.84 -3.76 12.62
C ASP A 153 -0.58 -2.26 12.57
N GLU A 154 -0.85 -1.59 13.70
CA GLU A 154 -0.85 -0.13 13.82
C GLU A 154 -1.49 0.59 12.62
N ILE A 155 -2.72 0.17 12.29
CA ILE A 155 -3.53 0.74 11.20
C ILE A 155 -3.68 2.27 11.29
N HIS A 156 -3.52 2.85 12.48
CA HIS A 156 -3.55 4.29 12.68
C HIS A 156 -2.31 4.97 12.06
N GLU A 157 -1.12 4.38 12.13
CA GLU A 157 0.06 4.82 11.36
C GLU A 157 -0.17 4.65 9.85
N SER A 158 -0.95 3.66 9.45
CA SER A 158 -1.28 3.38 8.05
C SER A 158 -2.32 4.33 7.44
N LEU A 159 -3.07 5.08 8.27
CA LEU A 159 -4.21 5.90 7.86
C LEU A 159 -4.10 7.39 8.21
N CYS A 160 -3.28 7.72 9.21
CA CYS A 160 -3.18 9.04 9.79
C CYS A 160 -1.74 9.58 9.70
N THR A 161 -1.61 10.83 9.30
CA THR A 161 -0.39 11.61 9.54
C THR A 161 -0.48 12.20 10.94
N SER A 162 0.47 11.90 11.84
CA SER A 162 0.44 12.49 13.18
C SER A 162 0.75 13.98 13.14
N LYS A 163 0.31 14.74 14.15
CA LYS A 163 0.64 16.17 14.27
C LYS A 163 2.16 16.41 14.35
N GLY A 164 2.91 15.47 14.94
CA GLY A 164 4.38 15.51 14.99
C GLY A 164 4.99 15.41 13.60
N GLU A 165 4.54 14.45 12.80
CA GLU A 165 5.02 14.26 11.41
C GLU A 165 4.62 15.42 10.49
N MET A 166 3.41 15.98 10.65
CA MET A 166 3.01 17.19 9.94
C MET A 166 3.88 18.41 10.27
N ASN A 167 4.38 18.51 11.50
CA ASN A 167 5.29 19.58 11.91
C ASN A 167 6.72 19.30 11.41
N ALA A 168 7.22 18.07 11.55
CA ALA A 168 8.52 17.67 11.02
C ALA A 168 8.63 17.88 9.50
N ALA A 169 7.59 17.53 8.74
CA ALA A 169 7.53 17.79 7.30
C ALA A 169 7.51 19.29 6.96
N LYS A 170 6.85 20.13 7.77
CA LYS A 170 6.86 21.60 7.59
C LYS A 170 8.22 22.22 7.88
N GLU A 171 8.95 21.74 8.87
CA GLU A 171 10.30 22.21 9.16
C GLU A 171 11.28 21.73 8.07
N ALA A 172 11.24 20.44 7.70
CA ALA A 172 12.05 19.87 6.62
C ALA A 172 11.75 20.46 5.23
N ALA A 173 10.61 21.12 5.03
CA ALA A 173 10.29 21.86 3.80
C ALA A 173 10.84 23.29 3.77
N LYS A 174 11.28 23.85 4.92
CA LYS A 174 11.96 25.16 4.98
C LYS A 174 13.44 25.05 4.61
N GLU A 175 14.08 23.97 5.05
CA GLU A 175 15.45 23.62 4.66
C GLU A 175 15.42 23.00 3.26
N ARG A 176 16.06 23.66 2.29
CA ARG A 176 16.00 23.29 0.86
C ARG A 176 16.78 22.01 0.49
N ASP A 177 17.06 21.14 1.46
CA ASP A 177 17.98 20.00 1.34
C ASP A 177 17.33 18.66 1.77
N SER A 178 16.08 18.46 1.35
CA SER A 178 15.24 17.30 1.72
C SER A 178 15.54 16.04 0.89
N ILE A 179 16.79 15.59 0.90
CA ILE A 179 17.20 14.29 0.32
C ILE A 179 16.93 13.12 1.28
N GLY A 180 17.03 13.36 2.60
CA GLY A 180 17.18 12.30 3.60
C GLY A 180 15.91 11.61 4.11
N PHE A 181 15.13 12.29 4.96
CA PHE A 181 14.55 11.57 6.11
C PHE A 181 13.01 11.56 6.24
N PHE A 182 12.30 12.59 5.78
CA PHE A 182 10.83 12.64 5.82
C PHE A 182 10.26 13.34 4.57
N ARG A 183 10.43 12.72 3.39
CA ARG A 183 9.47 12.97 2.30
C ARG A 183 8.10 12.53 2.80
N GLU A 184 7.14 13.45 2.75
CA GLU A 184 5.74 13.31 3.18
C GLU A 184 5.23 11.87 2.97
N LYS A 185 5.16 11.08 4.06
CA LYS A 185 4.89 9.63 3.95
C LYS A 185 3.55 9.42 3.25
N ASN A 186 3.56 8.60 2.20
CA ASN A 186 2.42 8.41 1.29
C ASN A 186 1.29 7.54 1.88
N ARG A 187 0.93 7.77 3.16
CA ARG A 187 -0.08 7.10 4.02
C ARG A 187 -1.53 7.12 3.52
N ARG A 188 -1.69 7.42 2.23
CA ARG A 188 -2.93 7.46 1.45
C ARG A 188 -2.97 6.31 0.46
N ALA A 189 -1.81 5.88 -0.05
CA ALA A 189 -1.68 4.61 -0.76
C ALA A 189 -2.05 3.42 0.13
N GLY A 190 -1.79 3.50 1.45
CA GLY A 190 -2.23 2.53 2.45
C GLY A 190 -3.75 2.31 2.52
N ARG A 191 -4.56 3.32 2.16
CA ARG A 191 -6.02 3.16 2.03
C ARG A 191 -6.40 2.32 0.81
N GLU A 192 -5.72 2.55 -0.30
CA GLU A 192 -5.91 1.80 -1.53
C GLU A 192 -5.43 0.37 -1.36
N LEU A 193 -4.26 0.16 -0.75
CA LEU A 193 -3.76 -1.15 -0.31
C LEU A 193 -4.81 -1.95 0.47
N MET A 194 -5.41 -1.34 1.49
CA MET A 194 -6.46 -1.98 2.29
C MET A 194 -7.78 -2.18 1.52
N GLY A 195 -7.87 -1.66 0.29
CA GLY A 195 -9.07 -1.73 -0.54
C GLY A 195 -10.26 -1.09 0.15
N ILE A 196 -10.06 0.00 0.90
CA ILE A 196 -11.16 0.66 1.64
C ILE A 196 -12.23 1.13 0.64
N THR A 197 -11.81 1.61 -0.53
CA THR A 197 -12.63 2.03 -1.67
C THR A 197 -13.30 0.86 -2.41
N GLU A 198 -12.79 -0.36 -2.28
CA GLU A 198 -13.25 -1.56 -2.99
C GLU A 198 -14.12 -2.45 -2.08
N LYS A 199 -15.43 -2.44 -2.36
CA LYS A 199 -16.43 -3.19 -1.59
C LYS A 199 -16.44 -4.67 -1.92
N ASN A 200 -16.00 -5.07 -3.13
CA ASN A 200 -15.85 -6.47 -3.46
C ASN A 200 -14.54 -7.00 -2.83
N LEU A 201 -14.65 -7.80 -1.77
CA LEU A 201 -13.49 -8.38 -1.09
C LEU A 201 -12.59 -9.18 -2.04
N ALA A 202 -13.16 -9.80 -3.09
CA ALA A 202 -12.42 -10.56 -4.10
C ALA A 202 -11.67 -9.68 -5.13
N GLU A 203 -11.81 -8.35 -5.07
CA GLU A 203 -11.10 -7.39 -5.92
C GLU A 203 -10.08 -6.52 -5.17
N ARG A 204 -10.18 -6.40 -3.83
CA ARG A 204 -9.23 -5.63 -2.99
C ARG A 204 -7.76 -5.96 -3.28
N PRO A 205 -6.80 -5.03 -3.16
CA PRO A 205 -5.41 -5.26 -3.56
C PRO A 205 -4.71 -6.44 -2.88
N LEU A 206 -4.82 -6.56 -1.54
CA LEU A 206 -4.53 -7.81 -0.85
C LEU A 206 -5.83 -8.58 -0.62
N ARG A 207 -5.97 -9.73 -1.28
CA ARG A 207 -7.15 -10.61 -1.17
C ARG A 207 -6.93 -11.67 -0.12
N PHE A 208 -8.00 -12.06 0.55
CA PHE A 208 -8.02 -13.22 1.42
C PHE A 208 -9.26 -14.07 1.15
N ARG A 209 -9.22 -15.33 1.60
CA ARG A 209 -10.34 -16.29 1.49
C ARG A 209 -11.21 -16.32 2.74
#